data_AF-A0A7S2PT70-F1
#
_entry.id   AF-A0A7S2PT70-F1
#
_cell.length_a   1.000
_cell.length_b   1.000
_cell.length_c   1.000
_cell.angle_alpha   90.00
_cell.angle_beta   90.00
_cell.angle_gamma   90.00
#
_symmetry.space_group_name_H-M   'P 1'
#
loop_
_entity.id
_entity.type
_entity.pdbx_description
1 polymer ?
#
loop_
_entity_poly.entity_id
_entity_poly.type
_entity_poly.pdbx_seq_one_letter_code
_entity_poly.pdbx_strand_id
1 'polypeptide(L)'
;FDFAGLPQAPRSEEEECVFCKCLPHMGMLYSMFPTVILHEVTPGIHGYFESGWCFCEFETAKLGRQLSKYSLNASRALGRAAEAEGNASDDWKMEDLMTTVQAELEHKQFHNHSDADDVRRIISAF
;
A
#
# COMPACT_ATOMS: atom_id res chain seq x y z
N PHE A 1 16.92 -9.14 6.88
CA PHE A 1 16.45 -10.52 6.65
C PHE A 1 15.21 -10.40 5.80
N ASP A 2 15.37 -10.53 4.48
CA ASP A 2 14.25 -10.52 3.56
C ASP A 2 13.68 -11.94 3.49
N PHE A 3 12.63 -12.19 4.28
CA PHE A 3 11.92 -13.47 4.25
C PHE A 3 11.22 -13.70 2.90
N ALA A 4 10.93 -12.65 2.13
CA ALA A 4 10.32 -12.75 0.81
C ALA A 4 11.33 -13.17 -0.27
N GLY A 5 12.62 -12.94 -0.05
CA GLY A 5 13.71 -13.37 -0.95
C GLY A 5 14.22 -14.80 -0.74
N LEU A 6 13.73 -15.51 0.28
CA LEU A 6 14.07 -16.92 0.50
C LEU A 6 13.19 -17.83 -0.38
N PRO A 7 13.68 -19.03 -0.75
CA PRO A 7 12.84 -20.04 -1.39
C PRO A 7 11.65 -20.35 -0.48
N GLN A 8 10.48 -19.84 -0.85
CA GLN A 8 9.23 -20.17 -0.19
C GLN A 8 8.89 -21.61 -0.59
N ALA A 9 8.72 -22.50 0.38
CA ALA A 9 8.16 -23.81 0.08
C ALA A 9 6.79 -23.60 -0.59
N PRO A 10 6.46 -24.34 -1.67
CA PRO A 10 5.13 -24.24 -2.27
C PRO A 10 4.07 -24.54 -1.20
N ARG A 11 3.04 -23.69 -1.11
CA ARG A 11 1.91 -23.93 -0.23
C ARG A 11 1.22 -25.23 -0.64
N SER A 12 0.74 -26.01 0.32
CA SER A 12 -0.18 -27.12 0.02
C SER A 12 -1.51 -26.55 -0.52
N GLU A 13 -2.34 -27.39 -1.14
CA GLU A 13 -3.67 -26.97 -1.61
C GLU A 13 -4.55 -26.46 -0.44
N GLU A 14 -4.42 -27.07 0.74
CA GLU A 14 -5.15 -26.67 1.93
C GLU A 14 -4.67 -25.31 2.45
N GLU A 15 -3.35 -25.09 2.45
CA GLU A 15 -2.74 -23.80 2.83
C GLU A 15 -3.11 -22.70 1.85
N GLU A 16 -3.12 -22.98 0.54
CA GLU A 16 -3.53 -22.03 -0.50
C GLU A 16 -4.99 -21.61 -0.33
N CYS A 17 -5.88 -22.56 -0.02
CA CYS A 17 -7.30 -22.29 0.22
C CYS A 17 -7.49 -21.37 1.44
N VAL A 18 -6.79 -21.64 2.55
CA VAL A 18 -6.83 -20.78 3.74
C VAL A 18 -6.25 -19.40 3.44
N PHE A 19 -5.13 -19.34 2.72
CA PHE A 19 -4.50 -18.08 2.30
C PHE A 19 -5.46 -17.23 1.48
N CYS A 20 -6.05 -17.79 0.42
CA CYS A 20 -7.03 -17.10 -0.43
C CYS A 20 -8.25 -16.61 0.35
N LYS A 21 -8.71 -17.38 1.35
CA LYS A 21 -9.82 -16.98 2.21
C LYS A 21 -9.47 -15.82 3.15
N CYS A 22 -8.24 -15.77 3.62
CA CYS A 22 -7.75 -14.73 4.54
C CYS A 22 -7.29 -13.47 3.81
N LEU A 23 -6.87 -13.57 2.55
CA LEU A 23 -6.29 -12.49 1.77
C LEU A 23 -7.12 -11.19 1.77
N PRO A 24 -8.46 -11.23 1.59
CA PRO A 24 -9.27 -10.00 1.63
C PRO A 24 -9.26 -9.28 2.97
N HIS A 25 -8.97 -10.00 4.07
CA HIS A 25 -8.92 -9.45 5.42
C HIS A 25 -7.54 -8.94 5.82
N MET A 26 -6.51 -9.20 5.00
CA MET A 26 -5.15 -8.76 5.30
C MET A 26 -5.03 -7.24 5.37
N GLY A 27 -5.85 -6.50 4.62
CA GLY A 27 -5.91 -5.03 4.71
C GLY A 27 -6.10 -4.51 6.14
N MET A 28 -6.90 -5.21 6.96
CA MET A 28 -7.09 -4.83 8.37
C MET A 28 -5.82 -5.00 9.22
N LEU A 29 -4.99 -6.01 8.94
CA LEU A 29 -3.73 -6.19 9.67
C LEU A 29 -2.78 -5.04 9.40
N TYR A 30 -2.70 -4.62 8.14
CA TYR A 30 -1.82 -3.52 7.73
C TYR A 30 -2.37 -2.14 8.12
N SER A 31 -3.68 -2.00 8.28
CA SER A 31 -4.30 -0.76 8.77
C SER A 31 -4.25 -0.59 10.29
N MET A 32 -3.66 -1.53 11.06
CA MET A 32 -3.54 -1.40 12.52
C MET A 32 -2.21 -0.81 12.96
N PHE A 33 -1.17 -0.87 12.12
CA PHE A 33 0.18 -0.48 12.50
C PHE A 33 0.63 0.77 11.73
N PRO A 34 1.38 1.68 12.39
CA PRO A 34 1.98 2.82 11.69
C PRO A 34 2.94 2.38 10.59
N THR A 35 2.77 2.89 9.37
CA THR A 35 3.63 2.56 8.22
C THR A 35 4.76 3.56 8.07
N VAL A 36 5.99 3.03 7.94
CA VAL A 36 7.20 3.80 7.64
C VAL A 36 7.59 3.56 6.18
N ILE A 37 7.65 4.64 5.40
CA ILE A 37 8.10 4.60 4.01
C ILE A 37 9.61 4.76 3.99
N LEU A 38 10.31 3.84 3.34
CA LEU A 38 11.75 3.90 3.14
C LEU A 38 12.04 4.24 1.68
N HIS A 39 12.76 5.34 1.47
CA HIS A 39 13.18 5.78 0.14
C HIS A 39 14.38 4.98 -0.38
N GLU A 40 15.30 4.64 0.52
CA GLU A 40 16.54 3.95 0.16
C GLU A 40 16.29 2.46 0.05
N VAL A 41 16.30 1.97 -1.19
CA VAL A 41 16.30 0.53 -1.50
C VAL A 41 17.69 0.09 -1.92
N THR A 42 17.99 -1.19 -1.73
CA THR A 42 19.26 -1.76 -2.20
C THR A 42 19.36 -1.63 -3.73
N PRO A 43 20.53 -1.30 -4.30
CA PRO A 43 20.68 -1.17 -5.75
C PRO A 43 20.19 -2.42 -6.50
N GLY A 44 19.41 -2.21 -7.56
CA GLY A 44 18.81 -3.29 -8.35
C GLY A 44 17.48 -3.83 -7.82
N ILE A 45 17.00 -3.32 -6.68
CA ILE A 45 15.65 -3.58 -6.17
C ILE A 45 14.74 -2.42 -6.58
N HIS A 46 13.48 -2.74 -6.88
CA HIS A 46 12.45 -1.76 -7.22
C HIS A 46 12.20 -0.80 -6.05
N GLY A 47 11.86 0.45 -6.36
CA GLY A 47 11.53 1.45 -5.36
C GLY A 47 10.26 1.08 -4.58
N TYR A 48 10.11 1.61 -3.35
CA TYR A 48 8.96 1.32 -2.49
C TYR A 48 7.61 1.48 -3.21
N PHE A 49 7.44 2.55 -4.01
CA PHE A 49 6.19 2.80 -4.74
C PHE A 49 6.02 1.97 -6.02
N GLU A 50 7.06 1.31 -6.49
CA GLU A 50 7.01 0.42 -7.67
C GLU A 50 6.43 -0.95 -7.30
N SER A 51 6.58 -1.38 -6.04
CA SER A 51 5.92 -2.57 -5.51
C SER A 51 4.43 -2.35 -5.35
N GLY A 52 3.61 -3.28 -5.87
CA GLY A 52 2.17 -3.28 -5.65
C GLY A 52 1.79 -3.34 -4.17
N TRP A 53 2.54 -4.14 -3.39
CA TRP A 53 2.31 -4.33 -1.96
C TRP A 53 2.64 -3.09 -1.13
N CYS A 54 3.85 -2.54 -1.28
CA CYS A 54 4.26 -1.36 -0.54
C CYS A 54 3.43 -0.11 -0.94
N PHE A 55 2.98 -0.03 -2.19
CA PHE A 55 2.00 0.97 -2.60
C PHE A 55 0.66 0.81 -1.88
N CYS A 56 0.14 -0.43 -1.77
CA CYS A 56 -1.11 -0.69 -1.04
C CYS A 56 -0.99 -0.32 0.45
N GLU A 57 0.16 -0.61 1.08
CA GLU A 57 0.44 -0.19 2.46
C GLU A 57 0.44 1.33 2.61
N PHE A 58 1.05 2.03 1.65
CA PHE A 58 1.05 3.50 1.63
C PHE A 58 -0.36 4.07 1.55
N GLU A 59 -1.19 3.61 0.59
CA GLU A 59 -2.56 4.08 0.44
C GLU A 59 -3.40 3.75 1.67
N THR A 60 -3.26 2.53 2.22
CA THR A 60 -3.97 2.14 3.45
C THR A 60 -3.58 3.02 4.63
N ALA A 61 -2.29 3.33 4.80
CA ALA A 61 -1.82 4.19 5.87
C ALA A 61 -2.20 5.66 5.66
N LYS A 62 -2.28 6.12 4.41
CA LYS A 62 -2.79 7.46 4.03
C LYS A 62 -4.28 7.56 4.38
N LEU A 63 -5.10 6.57 4.01
CA LEU A 63 -6.51 6.44 4.37
C LEU A 63 -6.72 6.44 5.88
N GLY A 64 -5.94 5.63 6.61
CA GLY A 64 -6.00 5.52 8.06
C GLY A 64 -5.40 6.70 8.84
N ARG A 65 -4.82 7.71 8.15
CA ARG A 65 -4.04 8.81 8.76
C ARG A 65 -2.90 8.31 9.66
N GLN A 66 -2.26 7.21 9.27
CA GLN A 66 -1.21 6.50 10.00
C GLN A 66 0.21 6.82 9.51
N LEU A 67 0.37 7.70 8.51
CA LEU A 67 1.67 8.11 8.00
C LEU A 67 2.42 8.98 9.01
N SER A 68 3.62 8.55 9.38
CA SER A 68 4.52 9.33 10.23
C SER A 68 5.10 10.55 9.50
N LYS A 69 5.57 11.57 10.23
CA LYS A 69 6.26 12.74 9.64
C LYS A 69 7.46 12.35 8.77
N TYR A 70 8.16 11.26 9.09
CA TYR A 70 9.26 10.75 8.28
C TYR A 70 8.77 10.21 6.94
N SER A 71 7.66 9.45 6.96
CA SER A 71 7.00 8.94 5.75
C SER A 71 6.52 10.10 4.86
N LEU A 72 5.96 11.16 5.44
CA LEU A 72 5.54 12.36 4.69
C LEU A 72 6.71 13.05 3.99
N ASN A 73 7.85 13.19 4.66
CA ASN A 73 9.04 13.77 4.07
C ASN A 73 9.62 12.89 2.95
N ALA A 74 9.57 11.56 3.10
CA ALA A 74 9.98 10.62 2.07
C ALA A 74 9.08 10.71 0.82
N SER A 75 7.76 10.81 1.00
CA SER A 75 6.82 11.06 -0.10
C SER A 75 7.09 12.39 -0.79
N ARG A 76 7.39 13.45 -0.03
CA ARG A 76 7.74 14.77 -0.60
C ARG A 76 9.00 14.73 -1.47
N ALA A 77 10.03 14.00 -1.04
CA ALA A 77 11.28 13.88 -1.78
C ALA A 77 11.11 13.21 -3.16
N LEU A 78 10.05 12.40 -3.34
CA LEU A 78 9.74 11.68 -4.58
C LEU A 78 8.79 12.43 -5.52
N GLY A 79 8.52 13.72 -5.26
CA GLY A 79 7.56 14.50 -6.05
C GLY A 79 6.09 14.14 -5.75
N ARG A 80 5.85 13.25 -4.79
CA ARG A 80 4.52 12.94 -4.22
C ARG A 80 4.16 13.93 -3.09
N ALA A 81 4.77 15.12 -3.11
CA ALA A 81 4.71 16.12 -2.05
C ALA A 81 3.31 16.68 -1.79
N ALA A 82 2.50 16.81 -2.86
CA ALA A 82 1.12 17.29 -2.76
C ALA A 82 0.21 16.30 -2.00
N GLU A 83 0.54 15.00 -2.00
CA GLU A 83 -0.26 13.94 -1.37
C GLU A 83 0.03 13.80 0.14
N ALA A 84 1.20 14.27 0.59
CA ALA A 84 1.65 14.21 1.99
C ALA A 84 1.28 15.47 2.80
N GLU A 85 0.84 16.55 2.14
CA GLU A 85 0.51 17.83 2.78
C GLU A 85 -0.93 17.95 3.29
N GLY A 86 -1.79 16.96 3.06
CA GLY A 86 -3.15 16.88 3.64
C GLY A 86 -3.20 16.69 5.16
N ASN A 87 -2.10 16.90 5.88
CA ASN A 87 -2.01 16.76 7.34
C ASN A 87 -1.54 18.07 7.98
N ALA A 88 -2.47 19.02 8.11
CA ALA A 88 -2.49 19.98 9.23
C ALA A 88 -3.87 20.64 9.40
N SER A 89 -4.65 20.78 8.32
CA SER A 89 -6.02 21.26 8.36
C SER A 89 -6.69 20.70 7.13
N ASP A 90 -7.64 19.77 7.29
CA ASP A 90 -8.91 19.84 6.57
C ASP A 90 -9.74 18.56 6.76
N ASP A 91 -11.03 18.85 6.89
CA ASP A 91 -12.18 17.96 7.04
C ASP A 91 -12.45 17.24 5.70
N TRP A 92 -11.48 16.43 5.23
CA TRP A 92 -11.68 15.63 4.02
C TRP A 92 -12.67 14.52 4.33
N LYS A 93 -13.78 14.51 3.60
CA LYS A 93 -14.75 13.42 3.67
C LYS A 93 -14.11 12.16 3.08
N MET A 94 -14.42 11.02 3.69
CA MET A 94 -13.95 9.70 3.24
C MET A 94 -14.19 9.49 1.73
N GLU A 95 -15.31 10.01 1.21
CA GLU A 95 -15.67 9.95 -0.22
C GLU A 95 -14.68 10.69 -1.14
N ASP A 96 -14.17 11.86 -0.73
CA ASP A 96 -13.20 12.63 -1.51
C ASP A 96 -11.85 11.90 -1.56
N LEU A 97 -11.48 11.27 -0.44
CA LEU A 97 -10.26 10.49 -0.31
C LEU A 97 -10.34 9.21 -1.15
N MET A 98 -11.45 8.48 -1.09
CA MET A 98 -11.70 7.28 -1.90
C MET A 98 -11.69 7.59 -3.40
N THR A 99 -12.26 8.73 -3.79
CA THR A 99 -12.23 9.19 -5.20
C THR A 99 -10.81 9.48 -5.66
N THR A 100 -9.99 10.09 -4.81
CA THR A 100 -8.58 10.37 -5.10
C THR A 100 -7.79 9.08 -5.27
N VAL A 101 -7.96 8.12 -4.35
CA VAL A 101 -7.29 6.81 -4.43
C VAL A 101 -7.71 6.07 -5.70
N GLN A 102 -9.00 6.08 -6.05
CA GLN A 102 -9.49 5.44 -7.27
C GLN A 102 -8.84 6.03 -8.53
N ALA A 103 -8.72 7.36 -8.61
CA ALA A 103 -8.04 8.04 -9.73
C ALA A 103 -6.55 7.67 -9.80
N GLU A 104 -5.87 7.53 -8.65
CA GLU A 104 -4.47 7.08 -8.61
C GLU A 104 -4.32 5.62 -9.10
N LEU A 105 -5.27 4.73 -8.76
CA LEU A 105 -5.26 3.34 -9.23
C LEU A 105 -5.45 3.23 -10.75
N GLU A 106 -6.21 4.13 -11.37
CA GLU A 106 -6.42 4.15 -12.82
C GLU A 106 -5.16 4.53 -13.60
N HIS A 107 -4.31 5.37 -13.00
CA HIS A 107 -3.07 5.82 -13.62
C HIS A 107 -1.84 4.99 -13.24
N LYS A 108 -1.92 4.16 -12.21
CA LYS A 108 -0.79 3.33 -11.76
C LYS A 108 -0.54 2.19 -12.75
N GLN A 109 0.69 2.11 -13.24
CA GLN A 109 1.13 0.94 -14.01
C GLN A 109 1.54 -0.18 -13.07
N PHE A 110 0.63 -1.14 -12.87
CA PHE A 110 0.94 -2.35 -12.12
C PHE A 110 1.77 -3.30 -12.98
N HIS A 111 2.83 -3.86 -12.39
CA HIS A 111 3.61 -4.90 -13.05
C HIS A 111 2.78 -6.17 -13.29
N ASN A 112 1.93 -6.52 -12.32
CA ASN A 112 0.95 -7.59 -12.42
C ASN A 112 -0.47 -7.01 -12.39
N HIS A 113 -1.29 -7.33 -13.39
CA HIS A 113 -2.64 -6.75 -13.50
C HIS A 113 -3.61 -7.29 -12.43
N SER A 114 -3.37 -8.49 -11.86
CA SER A 114 -4.22 -9.00 -10.76
C SER A 114 -4.08 -8.16 -9.49
N ASP A 115 -2.92 -7.55 -9.26
CA ASP A 115 -2.66 -6.72 -8.07
C ASP A 115 -3.58 -5.50 -8.06
N ALA A 116 -3.93 -4.97 -9.24
CA ALA A 116 -4.87 -3.85 -9.34
C ALA A 116 -6.26 -4.21 -8.78
N ASP A 117 -6.72 -5.44 -9.01
CA ASP A 117 -8.03 -5.90 -8.53
C ASP A 117 -8.00 -6.18 -7.02
N ASP A 118 -6.91 -6.72 -6.50
CA ASP A 118 -6.76 -6.96 -5.07
C ASP A 118 -6.68 -5.64 -4.29
N VAL A 119 -5.93 -4.66 -4.81
CA VAL A 119 -5.86 -3.32 -4.20
C VAL A 119 -7.24 -2.65 -4.21
N ARG A 120 -8.01 -2.73 -5.30
CA ARG A 120 -9.39 -2.23 -5.34
C ARG A 120 -10.29 -2.88 -4.29
N ARG A 121 -10.18 -4.21 -4.12
CA ARG A 121 -10.97 -4.94 -3.11
C ARG A 121 -10.63 -4.48 -1.70
N ILE A 122 -9.35 -4.32 -1.39
CA ILE A 122 -8.87 -3.84 -0.09
C ILE A 122 -9.43 -2.45 0.19
N ILE A 123 -9.36 -1.54 -0.78
CA ILE A 123 -9.87 -0.18 -0.63
C ILE A 123 -11.39 -0.17 -0.48
N SER A 124 -12.13 -0.94 -1.29
CA SER A 124 -13.60 -1.03 -1.20
C SER A 124 -14.14 -1.60 0.12
N ALA A 125 -13.29 -2.17 0.97
CA ALA A 125 -13.65 -2.69 2.28
C ALA A 125 -13.66 -1.62 3.40
N PHE A 126 -13.20 -0.39 3.10
CA PHE A 126 -13.28 0.77 3.98
C PHE A 126 -14.56 1.58 3.74
#